data_AF-A0A3E4UQB9-F1
#
_entry.id   AF-A0A3E4UQB9-F1
#
_cell.length_a   1.000
_cell.length_b   1.000
_cell.length_c   1.000
_cell.angle_alpha   90.00
_cell.angle_beta   90.00
_cell.angle_gamma   90.00
#
_symmetry.space_group_name_H-M   'P 1'
#
loop_
_entity.id
_entity.type
_entity.pdbx_description
1 polymer ?
#
loop_
_entity_poly.entity_id
_entity_poly.type
_entity_poly.pdbx_seq_one_letter_code
_entity_poly.pdbx_strand_id
1 'polypeptide(L)'
;MSNFQESGINFKFQSPQWTVVKYDEHLAHKKVSNALQPTKAVDFLGIHDNGQLFLIEVKNYRGHTHDEETRNVLQAKGDELMRRIAVKVRDTIATVTGSARFSTNDEAFFTQVNQLLVDDRKKIVIIACIELDATDDKERKAQMSVWMQKLKQKLSWLHAVKISINPVDNITALLPDTEVSFI
;
A
#
# COMPACT_ATOMS: atom_id res chain seq x y z
N MET A 1 0.17 4.00 19.21
CA MET A 1 -0.48 2.76 18.76
C MET A 1 -1.66 3.14 17.89
N SER A 2 -1.74 2.64 16.67
CA SER A 2 -2.82 2.93 15.73
C SER A 2 -3.50 1.64 15.32
N ASN A 3 -4.83 1.60 15.34
CA ASN A 3 -5.61 0.44 14.93
C ASN A 3 -6.54 0.84 13.77
N PHE A 4 -6.47 0.11 12.67
CA PHE A 4 -7.26 0.38 11.48
C PHE A 4 -7.92 -0.89 10.97
N GLN A 5 -9.08 -0.73 10.36
CA GLN A 5 -9.75 -1.80 9.62
C GLN A 5 -9.69 -1.47 8.14
N GLU A 6 -9.32 -2.46 7.33
CA GLU A 6 -9.30 -2.36 5.87
C GLU A 6 -9.69 -3.70 5.25
N SER A 7 -10.66 -3.69 4.34
CA SER A 7 -11.08 -4.88 3.58
C SER A 7 -11.37 -6.13 4.45
N GLY A 8 -12.00 -5.96 5.61
CA GLY A 8 -12.29 -7.06 6.57
C GLY A 8 -11.09 -7.57 7.36
N ILE A 9 -9.99 -6.82 7.36
CA ILE A 9 -8.74 -7.16 8.04
C ILE A 9 -8.41 -6.02 9.01
N ASN A 10 -8.01 -6.36 10.22
CA ASN A 10 -7.60 -5.43 11.26
C ASN A 10 -6.06 -5.31 11.28
N PHE A 11 -5.54 -4.09 11.22
CA PHE A 11 -4.12 -3.75 11.28
C PHE A 11 -3.83 -2.92 12.54
N LYS A 12 -3.06 -3.49 13.46
CA LYS A 12 -2.62 -2.82 14.70
C LYS A 12 -1.13 -2.49 14.59
N PHE A 13 -0.80 -1.22 14.39
CA PHE A 13 0.57 -0.71 14.43
C PHE A 13 0.92 -0.40 15.90
N GLN A 14 1.68 -1.29 16.53
CA GLN A 14 1.85 -1.36 17.99
C GLN A 14 3.02 -0.53 18.52
N SER A 15 4.03 -0.25 17.70
CA SER A 15 5.19 0.54 18.14
C SER A 15 4.92 2.05 18.07
N PRO A 16 5.42 2.85 19.04
CA PRO A 16 5.41 4.31 18.94
C PRO A 16 6.32 4.85 17.82
N GLN A 17 7.17 4.00 17.22
CA GLN A 17 7.97 4.35 16.05
C GLN A 17 7.12 4.49 14.77
N TRP A 18 5.89 3.98 14.79
CA TRP A 18 4.95 4.18 13.69
C TRP A 18 4.26 5.54 13.78
N THR A 19 4.34 6.28 12.68
CA THR A 19 3.36 7.32 12.33
C THR A 19 2.67 6.89 11.04
N VAL A 20 1.38 6.60 11.10
CA VAL A 20 0.63 5.98 9.99
C VAL A 20 -0.78 6.56 9.87
N VAL A 21 -1.23 6.74 8.63
CA VAL A 21 -2.58 7.20 8.29
C VAL A 21 -3.24 6.28 7.26
N LYS A 22 -4.57 6.14 7.32
CA LYS A 22 -5.36 5.63 6.18
C LYS A 22 -5.42 6.71 5.11
N TYR A 23 -4.56 6.63 4.10
CA TYR A 23 -4.34 7.78 3.21
C TYR A 23 -5.45 7.97 2.19
N ASP A 24 -6.03 6.90 1.68
CA ASP A 24 -7.19 6.93 0.78
C ASP A 24 -8.44 7.55 1.43
N GLU A 25 -8.58 7.44 2.75
CA GLU A 25 -9.64 8.08 3.53
C GLU A 25 -9.25 9.47 4.08
N HIS A 26 -7.97 9.85 4.00
CA HIS A 26 -7.44 11.06 4.61
C HIS A 26 -7.98 12.33 3.93
N LEU A 27 -8.23 13.39 4.72
CA LEU A 27 -8.70 14.68 4.22
C LEU A 27 -7.77 15.27 3.14
N ALA A 28 -6.47 15.04 3.29
CA ALA A 28 -5.48 15.51 2.34
C ALA A 28 -5.62 14.89 0.94
N HIS A 29 -5.84 13.56 0.88
CA HIS A 29 -6.15 12.88 -0.37
C HIS A 29 -7.52 13.32 -0.91
N LYS A 30 -8.55 13.33 -0.06
CA LYS A 30 -9.93 13.73 -0.43
C LYS A 30 -10.00 15.12 -1.05
N LYS A 31 -9.21 16.08 -0.55
CA LYS A 31 -9.14 17.43 -1.14
C LYS A 31 -8.69 17.40 -2.60
N VAL A 32 -7.73 16.55 -2.95
CA VAL A 32 -7.26 16.41 -4.33
C VAL A 32 -8.23 15.58 -5.16
N SER A 33 -8.68 14.42 -4.66
CA SER A 33 -9.55 13.52 -5.41
C SER A 33 -10.97 14.07 -5.64
N ASN A 34 -11.45 14.98 -4.80
CA ASN A 34 -12.70 15.72 -5.05
C ASN A 34 -12.56 16.74 -6.18
N ALA A 35 -11.37 17.32 -6.36
CA ALA A 35 -11.12 18.33 -7.38
C ALA A 35 -10.72 17.71 -8.73
N LEU A 36 -10.02 16.57 -8.73
CA LEU A 36 -9.49 15.94 -9.93
C LEU A 36 -9.72 14.43 -9.92
N GLN A 37 -10.69 13.96 -10.69
CA GLN A 37 -10.99 12.54 -10.85
C GLN A 37 -10.53 12.01 -12.21
N PRO A 38 -10.07 10.75 -12.30
CA PRO A 38 -9.84 9.82 -11.18
C PRO A 38 -8.44 10.06 -10.55
N THR A 39 -8.41 10.34 -9.25
CA THR A 39 -7.18 10.28 -8.43
C THR A 39 -7.33 9.14 -7.44
N LYS A 40 -6.32 8.29 -7.32
CA LYS A 40 -6.31 7.14 -6.41
C LYS A 40 -5.28 7.32 -5.29
N ALA A 41 -5.33 6.44 -4.30
CA ALA A 41 -4.37 6.39 -3.21
C ALA A 41 -4.20 4.96 -2.71
N VAL A 42 -3.01 4.66 -2.18
CA VAL A 42 -2.80 3.47 -1.35
C VAL A 42 -3.58 3.59 -0.05
N ASP A 43 -3.97 2.45 0.51
CA ASP A 43 -4.82 2.43 1.71
C ASP A 43 -4.07 2.98 2.95
N PHE A 44 -2.79 2.63 3.15
CA PHE A 44 -1.97 3.21 4.23
C PHE A 44 -0.70 3.91 3.73
N LEU A 45 -0.40 5.04 4.35
CA LEU A 45 0.87 5.75 4.25
C LEU A 45 1.48 5.82 5.65
N GLY A 46 2.70 5.31 5.81
CA GLY A 46 3.33 5.23 7.12
C GLY A 46 4.82 5.50 7.09
N ILE A 47 5.32 6.02 8.20
CA ILE A 47 6.74 6.14 8.50
C ILE A 47 7.01 5.26 9.73
N HIS A 48 7.99 4.39 9.62
CA HIS A 48 8.49 3.57 10.74
C HIS A 48 10.00 3.79 10.92
N ASP A 49 10.47 3.58 12.16
CA ASP A 49 11.85 3.84 12.58
C ASP A 49 12.34 5.25 12.20
N ASN A 50 13.67 5.45 12.15
CA ASN A 50 14.33 6.69 11.73
C ASN A 50 14.17 6.99 10.22
N GLY A 51 12.93 7.01 9.72
CA GLY A 51 12.57 7.55 8.41
C GLY A 51 12.44 6.53 7.28
N GLN A 52 11.95 5.32 7.55
CA GLN A 52 11.59 4.39 6.48
C GLN A 52 10.13 4.67 6.03
N LEU A 53 9.93 5.08 4.78
CA LEU A 53 8.61 5.35 4.21
C LEU A 53 7.97 4.08 3.66
N PHE A 54 6.71 3.83 4.03
CA PHE A 54 5.88 2.70 3.62
C PHE A 54 4.63 3.17 2.88
N LEU A 55 4.40 2.60 1.70
CA LEU A 55 3.15 2.70 0.95
C LEU A 55 2.50 1.31 0.91
N ILE A 56 1.32 1.16 1.49
CA ILE A 56 0.69 -0.14 1.73
C ILE A 56 -0.69 -0.16 1.08
N GLU A 57 -0.91 -1.13 0.22
CA GLU A 57 -2.20 -1.41 -0.41
C GLU A 57 -2.72 -2.76 0.06
N VAL A 58 -4.01 -2.86 0.33
CA VAL A 58 -4.71 -4.06 0.78
C VAL A 58 -5.81 -4.42 -0.21
N LYS A 59 -5.85 -5.70 -0.59
CA LYS A 59 -6.91 -6.28 -1.40
C LYS A 59 -7.29 -7.63 -0.82
N ASN A 60 -8.53 -7.73 -0.36
CA ASN A 60 -9.08 -8.98 0.11
C ASN A 60 -10.07 -9.53 -0.92
N TYR A 61 -9.66 -10.55 -1.67
CA TYR A 61 -10.51 -11.28 -2.62
C TYR A 61 -11.04 -12.59 -2.05
N ARG A 62 -10.77 -12.90 -0.77
CA ARG A 62 -11.28 -14.10 -0.13
C ARG A 62 -12.81 -14.13 -0.17
N GLY A 63 -13.39 -15.26 -0.56
CA GLY A 63 -14.83 -15.43 -0.81
C GLY A 63 -15.29 -14.89 -2.17
N HIS A 64 -14.45 -14.15 -2.89
CA HIS A 64 -14.78 -13.43 -4.12
C HIS A 64 -13.88 -13.82 -5.31
N THR A 65 -13.00 -14.82 -5.16
CA THR A 65 -12.06 -15.22 -6.23
C THR A 65 -12.78 -15.75 -7.47
N HIS A 66 -14.01 -16.26 -7.29
CA HIS A 66 -14.83 -16.82 -8.36
C HIS A 66 -15.68 -15.77 -9.09
N ASP A 67 -15.82 -14.57 -8.53
CA ASP A 67 -16.60 -13.48 -9.13
C ASP A 67 -15.97 -13.08 -10.47
N GLU A 68 -16.81 -12.83 -11.47
CA GLU A 68 -16.35 -12.50 -12.83
C GLU A 68 -15.43 -11.28 -12.84
N GLU A 69 -15.78 -10.25 -12.05
CA GLU A 69 -14.95 -9.05 -11.89
C GLU A 69 -13.57 -9.38 -11.33
N THR A 70 -13.50 -10.18 -10.27
CA THR A 70 -12.23 -10.60 -9.65
C THR A 70 -11.39 -11.39 -10.64
N ARG A 71 -11.98 -12.36 -11.34
CA ARG A 71 -11.28 -13.13 -12.39
C ARG A 71 -10.74 -12.22 -13.49
N ASN A 72 -11.51 -11.22 -13.92
CA ASN A 72 -11.09 -10.25 -14.92
C ASN A 72 -9.92 -9.35 -14.45
N VAL A 73 -9.78 -9.12 -13.15
CA VAL A 73 -8.65 -8.37 -12.58
C VAL A 73 -7.42 -9.26 -12.37
N LEU A 74 -7.62 -10.53 -12.00
CA LEU A 74 -6.57 -11.51 -11.75
C LEU A 74 -6.05 -12.21 -13.01
N GLN A 75 -6.77 -12.11 -14.14
CA GLN A 75 -6.34 -12.66 -15.43
C GLN A 75 -5.02 -12.05 -15.94
N ALA A 76 -4.49 -12.60 -17.03
CA ALA A 76 -3.22 -12.15 -17.62
C ALA A 76 -2.08 -12.06 -16.60
N LYS A 77 -2.06 -13.02 -15.66
CA LYS A 77 -1.13 -13.07 -14.53
C LYS A 77 -1.18 -11.77 -13.70
N GLY A 78 -2.38 -11.29 -13.38
CA GLY A 78 -2.65 -10.12 -12.55
C GLY A 78 -2.14 -8.79 -13.10
N ASP A 79 -1.99 -8.65 -14.43
CA ASP A 79 -1.40 -7.41 -14.99
C ASP A 79 -2.21 -6.17 -14.63
N GLU A 80 -3.54 -6.28 -14.72
CA GLU A 80 -4.47 -5.22 -14.38
C GLU A 80 -4.43 -4.90 -12.88
N LEU A 81 -4.39 -5.90 -12.01
CA LEU A 81 -4.22 -5.68 -10.57
C LEU A 81 -2.93 -4.91 -10.28
N MET A 82 -1.81 -5.35 -10.84
CA MET A 82 -0.52 -4.68 -10.64
C MET A 82 -0.52 -3.25 -11.20
N ARG A 83 -1.21 -3.01 -12.32
CA ARG A 83 -1.39 -1.67 -12.87
C ARG A 83 -2.21 -0.79 -11.92
N ARG A 84 -3.31 -1.29 -11.35
CA ARG A 84 -4.14 -0.55 -10.38
C ARG A 84 -3.33 -0.16 -9.13
N ILE A 85 -2.54 -1.07 -8.58
CA ILE A 85 -1.66 -0.80 -7.43
C ILE A 85 -0.58 0.23 -7.80
N ALA A 86 0.07 0.07 -8.96
CA ALA A 86 1.08 1.03 -9.41
C ALA A 86 0.52 2.45 -9.61
N VAL A 87 -0.72 2.57 -10.13
CA VAL A 87 -1.43 3.85 -10.24
C VAL A 87 -1.68 4.46 -8.85
N LYS A 88 -2.13 3.66 -7.89
CA LYS A 88 -2.32 4.11 -6.50
C LYS A 88 -1.03 4.64 -5.89
N VAL A 89 0.10 3.94 -6.06
CA VAL A 89 1.42 4.40 -5.61
C VAL A 89 1.81 5.73 -6.24
N ARG A 90 1.71 5.82 -7.58
CA ARG A 90 2.02 7.04 -8.33
C ARG A 90 1.19 8.22 -7.85
N ASP A 91 -0.12 8.03 -7.76
CA ASP A 91 -1.05 9.08 -7.38
C ASP A 91 -0.82 9.51 -5.92
N THR A 92 -0.59 8.56 -5.00
CA THR A 92 -0.21 8.87 -3.62
C THR A 92 1.00 9.78 -3.57
N ILE A 93 2.10 9.45 -4.26
CA ILE A 93 3.34 10.26 -4.30
C ILE A 93 3.04 11.68 -4.82
N ALA A 94 2.28 11.77 -5.91
CA ALA A 94 1.90 13.04 -6.49
C ALA A 94 1.07 13.90 -5.51
N THR A 95 0.07 13.31 -4.84
CA THR A 95 -0.81 14.05 -3.94
C THR A 95 -0.17 14.38 -2.60
N VAL A 96 0.69 13.50 -2.06
CA VAL A 96 1.37 13.79 -0.78
C VAL A 96 2.34 14.95 -0.89
N THR A 97 3.00 15.09 -2.06
CA THR A 97 3.90 16.22 -2.34
C THR A 97 3.20 17.57 -2.09
N GLY A 98 1.94 17.69 -2.50
CA GLY A 98 1.13 18.90 -2.24
C GLY A 98 0.53 18.98 -0.83
N SER A 99 0.36 17.84 -0.13
CA SER A 99 -0.36 17.77 1.15
C SER A 99 0.30 18.60 2.25
N ALA A 100 1.64 18.66 2.28
CA ALA A 100 2.38 19.51 3.22
C ALA A 100 2.06 21.01 3.11
N ARG A 101 1.50 21.47 1.97
CA ARG A 101 1.19 22.89 1.75
C ARG A 101 -0.15 23.32 2.30
N PHE A 102 -1.04 22.39 2.62
CA PHE A 102 -2.42 22.71 2.98
C PHE A 102 -3.02 21.84 4.09
N SER A 103 -2.34 20.77 4.52
CA SER A 103 -2.79 19.95 5.63
C SER A 103 -2.60 20.73 6.92
N THR A 104 -3.70 21.07 7.60
CA THR A 104 -3.65 21.87 8.83
C THR A 104 -3.21 21.04 10.05
N ASN A 105 -3.64 19.78 10.12
CA ASN A 105 -3.44 18.95 11.32
C ASN A 105 -2.23 18.01 11.21
N ASP A 106 -1.78 17.72 9.99
CA ASP A 106 -0.76 16.70 9.72
C ASP A 106 0.39 17.27 8.87
N GLU A 107 0.61 18.59 8.93
CA GLU A 107 1.67 19.28 8.17
C GLU A 107 3.05 18.66 8.41
N ALA A 108 3.39 18.41 9.68
CA ALA A 108 4.68 17.84 10.07
C ALA A 108 4.89 16.44 9.47
N PHE A 109 3.84 15.60 9.51
CA PHE A 109 3.88 14.26 8.90
C PHE A 109 4.13 14.35 7.40
N PHE A 110 3.35 15.15 6.67
CA PHE A 110 3.51 15.27 5.21
C PHE A 110 4.82 15.95 4.81
N THR A 111 5.32 16.89 5.62
CA THR A 111 6.64 17.49 5.42
C THR A 111 7.73 16.43 5.52
N GLN A 112 7.65 15.56 6.53
CA GLN A 112 8.58 14.45 6.68
C GLN A 112 8.46 13.43 5.52
N VAL A 113 7.24 13.09 5.09
CA VAL A 113 7.05 12.23 3.91
C VAL A 113 7.73 12.84 2.68
N ASN A 114 7.55 14.12 2.43
CA ASN A 114 8.17 14.81 1.30
C ASN A 114 9.71 14.78 1.36
N GLN A 115 10.29 14.96 2.55
CA GLN A 115 11.74 14.83 2.75
C GLN A 115 12.22 13.41 2.41
N LEU A 116 11.49 12.38 2.82
CA LEU A 116 11.84 10.98 2.54
C LEU A 116 11.67 10.62 1.05
N LEU A 117 10.69 11.20 0.35
CA LEU A 117 10.48 10.94 -1.08
C LEU A 117 11.63 11.44 -1.97
N VAL A 118 12.34 12.49 -1.54
CA VAL A 118 13.43 13.10 -2.32
C VAL A 118 14.82 12.71 -1.82
N ASP A 119 14.94 11.98 -0.71
CA ASP A 119 16.20 11.49 -0.17
C ASP A 119 16.54 10.11 -0.77
N ASP A 120 17.48 10.09 -1.72
CA ASP A 120 17.92 8.88 -2.42
C ASP A 120 18.61 7.85 -1.50
N ARG A 121 19.04 8.26 -0.30
CA ARG A 121 19.59 7.39 0.74
C ARG A 121 18.48 6.67 1.52
N LYS A 122 17.28 7.25 1.58
CA LYS A 122 16.09 6.73 2.28
C LYS A 122 15.12 6.15 1.26
N LYS A 123 15.40 4.91 0.87
CA LYS A 123 14.60 4.23 -0.16
C LYS A 123 13.19 3.92 0.33
N ILE A 124 12.22 3.86 -0.59
CA ILE A 124 10.79 3.64 -0.29
C ILE A 124 10.48 2.14 -0.22
N VAL A 125 9.60 1.73 0.70
CA VAL A 125 9.06 0.36 0.81
C VAL A 125 7.60 0.34 0.34
N ILE A 126 7.28 -0.61 -0.54
CA ILE A 126 5.94 -0.80 -1.09
C ILE A 126 5.47 -2.20 -0.76
N ILE A 127 4.30 -2.31 -0.13
CA ILE A 127 3.71 -3.57 0.27
C ILE A 127 2.30 -3.66 -0.31
N ALA A 128 2.03 -4.73 -1.04
CA ALA A 128 0.68 -5.10 -1.41
C ALA A 128 0.28 -6.34 -0.57
N CYS A 129 -0.70 -6.16 0.31
CA CYS A 129 -1.39 -7.24 1.00
C CYS A 129 -2.49 -7.76 0.07
N ILE A 130 -2.36 -8.97 -0.44
CA ILE A 130 -3.35 -9.56 -1.36
C ILE A 130 -3.78 -10.91 -0.81
N GLU A 131 -5.02 -10.97 -0.37
CA GLU A 131 -5.65 -12.18 0.13
C GLU A 131 -6.53 -12.81 -0.95
N LEU A 132 -6.45 -14.13 -1.09
CA LEU A 132 -7.15 -14.93 -2.09
C LEU A 132 -7.79 -16.15 -1.40
N ASP A 133 -8.74 -16.80 -2.06
CA ASP A 133 -9.21 -18.10 -1.59
C ASP A 133 -8.08 -19.13 -1.51
N ALA A 134 -8.25 -20.12 -0.61
CA ALA A 134 -7.26 -21.15 -0.34
C ALA A 134 -6.81 -21.83 -1.63
N THR A 135 -5.57 -21.57 -2.00
CA THR A 135 -4.83 -22.19 -3.10
C THR A 135 -3.69 -22.99 -2.50
N ASP A 136 -3.14 -23.94 -3.27
CA ASP A 136 -1.92 -24.61 -2.86
C ASP A 136 -0.82 -23.57 -2.56
N ASP A 137 -0.14 -23.73 -1.42
CA ASP A 137 0.85 -22.75 -0.92
C ASP A 137 1.97 -22.48 -1.93
N LYS A 138 2.35 -23.48 -2.72
CA LYS A 138 3.40 -23.37 -3.74
C LYS A 138 2.88 -22.57 -4.93
N GLU A 139 1.64 -22.83 -5.36
CA GLU A 139 0.99 -22.08 -6.44
C GLU A 139 0.82 -20.61 -6.05
N ARG A 140 0.33 -20.32 -4.84
CA ARG A 140 0.18 -18.96 -4.32
C ARG A 140 1.50 -18.20 -4.30
N LYS A 141 2.57 -18.82 -3.78
CA LYS A 141 3.92 -18.22 -3.76
C LYS A 141 4.44 -17.94 -5.17
N ALA A 142 4.23 -18.86 -6.11
CA ALA A 142 4.62 -18.66 -7.51
C ALA A 142 3.85 -17.51 -8.15
N GLN A 143 2.54 -17.44 -7.93
CA GLN A 143 1.68 -16.37 -8.43
C GLN A 143 2.10 -15.00 -7.88
N MET A 144 2.29 -14.88 -6.56
CA MET A 144 2.74 -13.64 -5.91
C MET A 144 4.12 -13.21 -6.39
N SER A 145 5.04 -14.15 -6.66
CA SER A 145 6.34 -13.84 -7.25
C SER A 145 6.21 -13.21 -8.64
N VAL A 146 5.34 -13.76 -9.50
CA VAL A 146 5.05 -13.20 -10.83
C VAL A 146 4.44 -11.79 -10.73
N TRP A 147 3.48 -11.60 -9.83
CA TRP A 147 2.87 -10.30 -9.58
C TRP A 147 3.89 -9.28 -9.07
N MET A 148 4.77 -9.68 -8.15
CA MET A 148 5.83 -8.82 -7.62
C MET A 148 6.77 -8.35 -8.73
N GLN A 149 7.14 -9.20 -9.69
CA GLN A 149 7.97 -8.79 -10.82
C GLN A 149 7.26 -7.79 -11.73
N LYS A 150 5.97 -8.00 -12.00
CA LYS A 150 5.15 -7.05 -12.78
C LYS A 150 5.04 -5.69 -12.07
N LEU A 151 4.80 -5.69 -10.77
CA LEU A 151 4.73 -4.45 -9.99
C LEU A 151 6.08 -3.72 -9.98
N LYS A 152 7.20 -4.45 -9.80
CA LYS A 152 8.56 -3.90 -9.92
C LYS A 152 8.80 -3.25 -11.27
N GLN A 153 8.39 -3.88 -12.37
CA GLN A 153 8.53 -3.31 -13.70
C GLN A 153 7.76 -1.99 -13.84
N LYS A 154 6.50 -1.96 -13.39
CA LYS A 154 5.64 -0.77 -13.45
C LYS A 154 6.11 0.38 -12.53
N LEU A 155 6.82 0.05 -11.46
CA LEU A 155 7.37 1.00 -10.47
C LEU A 155 8.89 1.19 -10.58
N SER A 156 9.50 0.76 -11.69
CA SER A 156 10.95 0.83 -11.92
C SER A 156 11.50 2.26 -11.81
N TRP A 157 10.69 3.27 -12.16
CA TRP A 157 11.00 4.68 -12.05
C TRP A 157 11.20 5.17 -10.59
N LEU A 158 10.66 4.47 -9.59
CA LEU A 158 10.68 4.91 -8.19
C LEU A 158 11.95 4.50 -7.43
N HIS A 159 12.73 3.53 -7.95
CA HIS A 159 13.91 2.99 -7.27
C HIS A 159 13.67 2.53 -5.81
N ALA A 160 12.48 2.01 -5.51
CA ALA A 160 12.12 1.48 -4.20
C ALA A 160 13.10 0.40 -3.71
N VAL A 161 13.42 0.37 -2.41
CA VAL A 161 14.29 -0.67 -1.83
C VAL A 161 13.60 -2.02 -1.80
N LYS A 162 12.29 -2.01 -1.57
CA LYS A 162 11.51 -3.22 -1.40
C LYS A 162 10.13 -3.02 -2.00
N ILE A 163 9.78 -3.95 -2.88
CA ILE A 163 8.42 -4.13 -3.39
C ILE A 163 8.07 -5.56 -3.05
N SER A 164 6.98 -5.76 -2.31
CA SER A 164 6.58 -7.07 -1.81
C SER A 164 5.07 -7.28 -1.96
N ILE A 165 4.67 -8.51 -2.29
CA ILE A 165 3.28 -8.92 -2.43
C ILE A 165 3.07 -10.19 -1.62
N ASN A 166 2.19 -10.15 -0.61
CA ASN A 166 2.05 -11.22 0.37
C ASN A 166 0.59 -11.36 0.84
N PRO A 167 0.18 -12.55 1.28
CA PRO A 167 -1.08 -12.71 2.00
C PRO A 167 -0.96 -12.06 3.38
N VAL A 168 -2.11 -11.92 4.05
CA VAL A 168 -2.20 -11.33 5.39
C VAL A 168 -1.26 -12.04 6.38
N ASP A 169 -1.25 -13.37 6.37
CA ASP A 169 -0.53 -14.18 7.37
C ASP A 169 1.00 -14.00 7.33
N ASN A 170 1.56 -13.50 6.22
CA ASN A 170 3.00 -13.29 6.06
C ASN A 170 3.42 -11.81 6.15
N ILE A 171 2.48 -10.90 6.36
CA ILE A 171 2.76 -9.47 6.25
C ILE A 171 3.47 -8.90 7.48
N THR A 172 3.33 -9.54 8.65
CA THR A 172 3.96 -9.13 9.92
C THR A 172 5.49 -9.19 9.87
N ALA A 173 6.06 -10.08 9.04
CA ALA A 173 7.50 -10.12 8.78
C ALA A 173 7.99 -8.93 7.92
N LEU A 174 7.07 -8.17 7.34
CA LEU A 174 7.35 -7.07 6.40
C LEU A 174 6.90 -5.71 6.92
N LEU A 175 5.93 -5.71 7.84
CA LEU A 175 5.45 -4.59 8.61
C LEU A 175 5.91 -4.77 10.05
N PRO A 176 7.05 -4.16 10.44
CA PRO A 176 7.56 -4.25 11.81
C PRO A 176 6.49 -3.84 12.83
N ASP A 177 6.51 -4.47 14.01
CA ASP A 177 5.65 -4.11 15.14
C ASP A 177 4.16 -3.96 14.79
N THR A 178 3.68 -4.79 13.85
CA THR A 178 2.31 -4.76 13.35
C THR A 178 1.65 -6.11 13.55
N GLU A 179 0.52 -6.12 14.26
CA GLU A 179 -0.37 -7.27 14.35
C GLU A 179 -1.45 -7.16 13.27
N VAL A 180 -1.73 -8.26 12.57
CA VAL A 180 -2.77 -8.32 11.55
C VAL A 180 -3.68 -9.53 11.81
N SER A 181 -4.99 -9.32 11.74
CA SER A 181 -5.99 -10.37 11.99
C SER A 181 -7.25 -10.15 11.15
N PHE A 182 -7.89 -11.21 10.69
CA PHE A 182 -9.23 -11.13 10.10
C PHE A 182 -10.28 -10.73 11.17
N ILE A 183 -11.35 -10.09 10.72
CA ILE A 183 -12.52 -9.70 11.53
C ILE A 183 -13.62 -10.75 11.39
#